data_AF-A0A535E1Q1-F1
#
_entry.id   AF-A0A535E1Q1-F1
#
_cell.length_a   1.000
_cell.length_b   1.000
_cell.length_c   1.000
_cell.angle_alpha   90.00
_cell.angle_beta   90.00
_cell.angle_gamma   90.00
#
_symmetry.space_group_name_H-M   'P 1'
#
loop_
_entity.id
_entity.type
_entity.pdbx_description
1 polymer ?
#
loop_
_entity_poly.entity_id
_entity_poly.type
_entity_poly.pdbx_seq_one_letter_code
_entity_poly.pdbx_strand_id
1 'polypeptide(L)'
;MSKYFGIDMDKPWSKLTKPHQTVLLEGTGEKKIRFGYKNQYGHERWYEAPFEGVVANLQRRYEETQSEYLKQELERYMSDKPCPACKGRRLKPESLAVTIADRSIADVCMLSVNGAIDFFTNLGGTEREQIIARGILKEIRERLQFMIDVGLEYLTIDRAANTLSGGESQRIRLATQIGSKLMGVLYILDEPSIGLHQRDNRRLINTLVRLRDLGNTLIVVEHDEETIRSADYMVDIGPAAGEHGGEIVAAGTVEEVLRNPNSLTAAYLRGDKEIPIPRKR
;
A
#
# COMPACT_ATOMS: atom_id res chain seq x y z
N MET A 1 -25.73 5.06 -35.27
CA MET A 1 -26.28 5.79 -34.11
C MET A 1 -26.05 7.30 -34.20
N SER A 2 -24.81 7.79 -34.34
CA SER A 2 -24.54 9.24 -34.47
C SER A 2 -25.33 9.93 -35.60
N LYS A 3 -25.44 9.28 -36.77
CA LYS A 3 -26.28 9.76 -37.89
C LYS A 3 -27.78 9.82 -37.55
N TYR A 4 -28.29 8.93 -36.70
CA TYR A 4 -29.71 8.88 -36.34
C TYR A 4 -30.09 10.00 -35.36
N PHE A 5 -29.21 10.32 -34.42
CA PHE A 5 -29.42 11.38 -33.43
C PHE A 5 -28.79 12.74 -33.82
N GLY A 6 -28.23 12.86 -35.04
CA GLY A 6 -27.57 14.09 -35.47
C GLY A 6 -26.34 14.46 -34.63
N ILE A 7 -25.63 13.45 -34.11
CA ILE A 7 -24.42 13.65 -33.31
C ILE A 7 -23.26 13.88 -34.29
N ASP A 8 -22.70 15.09 -34.21
CA ASP A 8 -21.47 15.48 -34.90
C ASP A 8 -20.28 14.69 -34.34
N MET A 9 -19.60 13.95 -35.21
CA MET A 9 -18.47 13.08 -34.85
C MET A 9 -17.17 13.85 -34.65
N ASP A 10 -17.06 15.04 -35.24
CA ASP A 10 -15.87 15.89 -35.12
C ASP A 10 -15.95 16.81 -33.89
N LYS A 11 -17.10 16.82 -33.21
CA LYS A 11 -17.34 17.62 -32.02
C LYS A 11 -16.72 16.95 -30.78
N PRO A 12 -15.86 17.65 -30.01
CA PRO A 12 -15.32 17.13 -28.76
C PRO A 12 -16.41 16.72 -27.77
N TRP A 13 -16.20 15.64 -27.02
CA TRP A 13 -17.16 15.10 -26.05
C TRP A 13 -17.74 16.16 -25.10
N SER A 14 -16.88 17.03 -24.57
CA SER A 14 -17.26 18.12 -23.65
C SER A 14 -18.21 19.16 -24.26
N LYS A 15 -18.29 19.25 -25.60
CA LYS A 15 -19.18 20.16 -26.32
C LYS A 15 -20.45 19.48 -26.82
N LEU A 16 -20.63 18.18 -26.60
CA LEU A 16 -21.88 17.47 -26.89
C LEU A 16 -22.97 17.93 -25.91
N THR A 17 -24.23 17.89 -26.35
CA THR A 17 -25.37 18.17 -25.47
C THR A 17 -25.55 17.01 -24.48
N LYS A 18 -26.07 17.28 -23.27
CA LYS A 18 -26.33 16.21 -22.27
C LYS A 18 -27.19 15.06 -22.83
N PRO A 19 -28.27 15.31 -23.59
CA PRO A 19 -29.05 14.21 -24.19
C PRO A 19 -28.23 13.33 -25.14
N HIS A 20 -27.30 13.90 -25.91
CA HIS A 20 -26.43 13.11 -26.79
C HIS A 20 -25.49 12.21 -25.97
N GLN A 21 -24.88 12.76 -24.91
CA GLN A 21 -24.01 12.00 -24.02
C GLN A 21 -24.78 10.87 -23.31
N THR A 22 -25.98 11.15 -22.81
CA THR A 22 -26.84 10.15 -22.15
C THR A 22 -27.20 9.01 -23.09
N VAL A 23 -27.66 9.31 -24.31
CA VAL A 23 -28.01 8.27 -25.30
C VAL A 23 -26.79 7.42 -25.69
N LEU A 24 -25.59 8.01 -25.73
CA LEU A 24 -24.34 7.28 -25.98
C LEU A 24 -23.99 6.32 -24.83
N LEU A 25 -24.14 6.75 -23.58
CA LEU A 25 -23.74 5.98 -22.40
C LEU A 25 -24.79 4.95 -21.97
N GLU A 26 -26.06 5.37 -21.90
CA GLU A 26 -27.19 4.62 -21.32
C GLU A 26 -28.09 3.99 -22.38
N GLY A 27 -27.91 4.33 -23.65
CA GLY A 27 -28.63 3.73 -24.76
C GLY A 27 -29.95 4.43 -25.12
N THR A 28 -30.77 3.74 -25.90
CA THR A 28 -32.05 4.25 -26.45
C THR A 28 -33.28 3.66 -25.78
N GLY A 29 -33.11 2.92 -24.68
CA GLY A 29 -34.19 2.16 -24.05
C GLY A 29 -34.81 1.15 -25.03
N GLU A 30 -36.13 1.17 -25.17
CA GLU A 30 -36.85 0.26 -26.09
C GLU A 30 -36.81 0.72 -27.56
N LYS A 31 -36.39 1.97 -27.82
CA LYS A 31 -36.42 2.53 -29.16
C LYS A 31 -35.39 1.84 -30.05
N LYS A 32 -35.88 1.13 -31.07
CA LYS A 32 -35.04 0.46 -32.07
C LYS A 32 -34.42 1.49 -33.02
N ILE A 33 -33.13 1.30 -33.31
CA ILE A 33 -32.42 2.04 -34.34
C ILE A 33 -31.83 1.08 -35.36
N ARG A 34 -31.71 1.54 -36.60
CA ARG A 34 -31.15 0.75 -37.68
C ARG A 34 -29.63 0.79 -37.63
N PHE A 35 -29.01 -0.39 -37.57
CA PHE A 35 -27.57 -0.58 -37.62
C PHE A 35 -27.18 -1.21 -38.95
N GLY A 36 -26.12 -0.69 -39.56
CA GLY A 36 -25.47 -1.27 -40.73
C GLY A 36 -24.01 -1.52 -40.43
N TYR A 37 -23.52 -2.70 -40.77
CA TYR A 37 -22.10 -3.02 -40.69
C TYR A 37 -21.67 -3.80 -41.92
N LYS A 38 -20.43 -3.57 -42.34
CA LYS A 38 -19.76 -4.34 -43.37
C LYS A 38 -18.91 -5.40 -42.69
N ASN A 39 -19.15 -6.67 -43.00
CA ASN A 39 -18.33 -7.74 -42.44
C ASN A 39 -16.94 -7.77 -43.11
N GLN A 40 -16.03 -8.60 -42.57
CA GLN A 40 -14.67 -8.75 -43.10
C GLN A 40 -14.61 -9.24 -44.57
N TYR A 41 -15.69 -9.85 -45.07
CA TYR A 41 -15.82 -10.32 -46.46
C TYR A 41 -16.46 -9.28 -47.40
N GLY A 42 -16.74 -8.07 -46.89
CA GLY A 42 -17.27 -6.97 -47.68
C GLY A 42 -18.79 -6.98 -47.88
N HIS A 43 -19.53 -7.92 -47.28
CA HIS A 43 -20.98 -7.93 -47.34
C HIS A 43 -21.56 -6.94 -46.33
N GLU A 44 -22.52 -6.13 -46.78
CA GLU A 44 -23.28 -5.23 -45.92
C GLU A 44 -24.47 -5.96 -45.31
N ARG A 45 -24.64 -5.83 -43.99
CA ARG A 45 -25.81 -6.33 -43.26
C ARG A 45 -26.45 -5.21 -42.48
N TRP A 46 -27.78 -5.25 -42.43
CA TRP A 46 -28.60 -4.31 -41.68
C TRP A 46 -29.48 -5.06 -40.69
N TYR A 47 -29.64 -4.50 -39.49
CA TYR A 47 -30.57 -5.01 -38.49
C TYR A 47 -31.13 -3.85 -37.66
N GLU A 48 -32.29 -4.07 -37.03
CA GLU A 48 -32.91 -3.11 -36.13
C GLU A 48 -32.93 -3.67 -34.72
N ALA A 49 -32.31 -2.94 -33.79
CA ALA A 49 -32.24 -3.30 -32.38
C ALA A 49 -32.23 -2.03 -31.53
N PRO A 50 -32.65 -2.10 -30.26
CA PRO A 50 -32.34 -1.03 -29.32
C PRO A 50 -30.81 -0.92 -29.16
N PHE A 51 -30.31 0.30 -29.01
CA PHE A 51 -28.93 0.51 -28.60
C PHE A 51 -28.88 0.47 -27.08
N GLU A 52 -28.16 -0.50 -26.52
CA GLU A 52 -28.09 -0.67 -25.07
C GLU A 52 -27.24 0.39 -24.35
N GLY A 53 -26.42 1.15 -25.07
CA GLY A 53 -25.48 2.11 -24.48
C GLY A 53 -24.11 1.50 -24.22
N VAL A 54 -23.08 2.35 -24.20
CA VAL A 54 -21.69 1.90 -23.99
C VAL A 54 -21.50 1.34 -22.58
N VAL A 55 -22.09 1.95 -21.55
CA VAL A 55 -21.89 1.53 -20.16
C VAL A 55 -22.54 0.16 -19.91
N ALA A 56 -23.79 -0.01 -20.33
CA ALA A 56 -24.51 -1.27 -20.19
C ALA A 56 -23.84 -2.40 -21.02
N ASN A 57 -23.32 -2.08 -22.22
CA ASN A 57 -22.57 -3.03 -23.02
C ASN A 57 -21.32 -3.54 -22.28
N LEU A 58 -20.51 -2.62 -21.72
CA LEU A 58 -19.30 -2.97 -20.99
C LEU A 58 -19.63 -3.80 -19.73
N GLN A 59 -20.65 -3.40 -18.98
CA GLN A 59 -21.10 -4.12 -17.79
C GLN A 59 -21.56 -5.54 -18.13
N ARG A 60 -22.47 -5.71 -19.11
CA ARG A 60 -22.96 -7.03 -19.52
C ARG A 60 -21.82 -7.92 -20.00
N ARG A 61 -20.91 -7.39 -20.84
CA ARG A 61 -19.75 -8.16 -21.34
C ARG A 61 -18.83 -8.63 -20.21
N TYR A 62 -18.65 -7.82 -19.18
CA TYR A 62 -17.87 -8.19 -18.00
C TYR A 62 -18.54 -9.31 -17.18
N GLU A 63 -19.86 -9.21 -16.98
CA GLU A 63 -20.65 -10.20 -16.22
C GLU A 63 -20.77 -11.55 -16.96
N GLU A 64 -20.95 -11.54 -18.28
CA GLU A 64 -21.19 -12.75 -19.08
C GLU A 64 -19.90 -13.47 -19.51
N THR A 65 -18.78 -12.75 -19.62
CA THR A 65 -17.54 -13.37 -20.12
C THR A 65 -16.93 -14.35 -19.12
N GLN A 66 -16.47 -15.48 -19.64
CA GLN A 66 -15.68 -16.48 -18.90
C GLN A 66 -14.17 -16.30 -19.11
N SER A 67 -13.75 -15.32 -19.92
CA SER A 67 -12.33 -15.07 -20.22
C SER A 67 -11.74 -14.08 -19.22
N GLU A 68 -10.74 -14.54 -18.46
CA GLU A 68 -10.02 -13.70 -17.49
C GLU A 68 -9.31 -12.51 -18.15
N TYR A 69 -8.71 -12.74 -19.33
CA TYR A 69 -8.09 -11.67 -20.12
C TYR A 69 -9.09 -10.57 -20.48
N LEU A 70 -10.29 -10.95 -20.94
CA LEU A 70 -11.30 -9.96 -21.30
C LEU A 70 -11.83 -9.21 -20.06
N LYS A 71 -11.93 -9.86 -18.90
CA LYS A 71 -12.29 -9.18 -17.64
C LYS A 71 -11.28 -8.10 -17.30
N GLN A 72 -9.99 -8.43 -17.29
CA GLN A 72 -8.91 -7.48 -17.00
C GLN A 72 -8.88 -6.29 -17.98
N GLU A 73 -9.15 -6.50 -19.26
CA GLU A 73 -9.26 -5.41 -20.24
C GLU A 73 -10.45 -4.49 -19.95
N LEU A 74 -11.59 -5.04 -19.50
CA LEU A 74 -12.79 -4.26 -19.19
C LEU A 74 -12.67 -3.53 -17.84
N GLU A 75 -12.00 -4.13 -16.86
CA GLU A 75 -11.73 -3.53 -15.53
C GLU A 75 -10.98 -2.20 -15.61
N ARG A 76 -10.18 -1.97 -16.66
CA ARG A 76 -9.49 -0.69 -16.91
C ARG A 76 -10.45 0.50 -17.04
N TYR A 77 -11.71 0.26 -17.40
CA TYR A 77 -12.75 1.28 -17.51
C TYR A 77 -13.66 1.34 -16.27
N MET A 78 -13.37 0.53 -15.26
CA MET A 78 -14.14 0.44 -14.03
C MET A 78 -13.37 1.05 -12.85
N SER A 79 -14.10 1.34 -11.78
CA SER A 79 -13.53 1.87 -10.54
C SER A 79 -14.23 1.23 -9.36
N ASP A 80 -13.48 0.90 -8.32
CA ASP A 80 -14.07 0.43 -7.07
C ASP A 80 -14.97 1.51 -6.44
N LYS A 81 -16.15 1.09 -6.01
CA LYS A 81 -17.08 1.92 -5.24
C LYS A 81 -17.49 1.20 -3.96
N PRO A 82 -17.74 1.93 -2.86
CA PRO A 82 -18.27 1.32 -1.66
C PRO A 82 -19.56 0.57 -1.96
N CYS A 83 -19.62 -0.70 -1.55
CA CYS A 83 -20.81 -1.53 -1.72
C CYS A 83 -22.03 -0.83 -1.10
N PRO A 84 -23.17 -0.69 -1.80
CA PRO A 84 -24.33 0.02 -1.27
C PRO A 84 -24.97 -0.68 -0.05
N ALA A 85 -24.84 -2.01 0.04
CA ALA A 85 -25.42 -2.78 1.13
C ALA A 85 -24.65 -2.61 2.45
N CYS A 86 -23.32 -2.77 2.43
CA CYS A 86 -22.49 -2.67 3.63
C CYS A 86 -21.79 -1.32 3.77
N LYS A 87 -21.95 -0.38 2.81
CA LYS A 87 -21.29 0.93 2.77
C LYS A 87 -19.76 0.85 2.91
N GLY A 88 -19.15 -0.19 2.36
CA GLY A 88 -17.71 -0.46 2.46
C GLY A 88 -17.25 -1.13 3.76
N ARG A 89 -18.17 -1.47 4.68
CA ARG A 89 -17.84 -2.10 5.98
C ARG A 89 -17.53 -3.59 5.89
N ARG A 90 -17.82 -4.23 4.75
CA ARG A 90 -17.50 -5.63 4.41
C ARG A 90 -18.08 -6.70 5.34
N LEU A 91 -19.04 -6.32 6.20
CA LEU A 91 -19.66 -7.20 7.18
C LEU A 91 -21.19 -7.14 7.08
N LYS A 92 -21.84 -8.19 7.62
CA LYS A 92 -23.30 -8.28 7.70
C LYS A 92 -23.87 -7.27 8.73
N PRO A 93 -25.12 -6.82 8.57
CA PRO A 93 -25.75 -5.88 9.51
C PRO A 93 -25.75 -6.38 10.96
N GLU A 94 -25.95 -7.69 11.18
CA GLU A 94 -25.98 -8.29 12.52
C GLU A 94 -24.59 -8.24 13.18
N SER A 95 -23.51 -8.39 12.40
CA SER A 95 -22.14 -8.24 12.90
C SER A 95 -21.79 -6.80 13.25
N LEU A 96 -22.35 -5.83 12.51
CA LEU A 96 -22.16 -4.41 12.77
C LEU A 96 -23.00 -3.89 13.94
N ALA A 97 -24.08 -4.60 14.29
CA ALA A 97 -24.91 -4.29 15.47
C ALA A 97 -24.20 -4.61 16.79
N VAL A 98 -23.16 -5.45 16.79
CA VAL A 98 -22.33 -5.71 17.97
C VAL A 98 -21.33 -4.56 18.14
N THR A 99 -21.43 -3.87 19.27
CA THR A 99 -20.61 -2.68 19.55
C THR A 99 -19.83 -2.82 20.84
N ILE A 100 -18.70 -2.11 20.89
CA ILE A 100 -17.89 -1.88 22.09
C ILE A 100 -17.78 -0.36 22.23
N ALA A 101 -18.24 0.19 23.34
CA ALA A 101 -18.32 1.64 23.57
C ALA A 101 -18.97 2.39 22.37
N ASP A 102 -20.15 1.92 21.96
CA ASP A 102 -20.96 2.44 20.85
C ASP A 102 -20.27 2.43 19.47
N ARG A 103 -19.19 1.65 19.31
CA ARG A 103 -18.49 1.46 18.03
C ARG A 103 -18.55 0.02 17.57
N SER A 104 -18.94 -0.20 16.32
CA SER A 104 -18.85 -1.52 15.69
C SER A 104 -17.39 -1.87 15.39
N ILE A 105 -17.12 -3.15 15.10
CA ILE A 105 -15.79 -3.59 14.65
C ILE A 105 -15.28 -2.78 13.45
N ALA A 106 -16.17 -2.45 12.50
CA ALA A 106 -15.79 -1.69 11.32
C ALA A 106 -15.54 -0.20 11.63
N ASP A 107 -16.15 0.37 12.67
CA ASP A 107 -15.83 1.73 13.12
C ASP A 107 -14.45 1.81 13.75
N VAL A 108 -14.08 0.77 14.51
CA VAL A 108 -12.74 0.68 15.10
C VAL A 108 -11.68 0.45 14.02
N CYS A 109 -11.94 -0.41 13.03
CA CYS A 109 -10.99 -0.65 11.93
C CYS A 109 -10.77 0.57 11.01
N MET A 110 -11.74 1.50 10.93
CA MET A 110 -11.58 2.75 10.17
C MET A 110 -10.78 3.81 10.92
N LEU A 111 -10.48 3.61 12.20
CA LEU A 111 -9.56 4.49 12.92
C LEU A 111 -8.14 4.33 12.36
N SER A 112 -7.38 5.43 12.40
CA SER A 112 -5.93 5.31 12.27
C SER A 112 -5.37 4.46 13.40
N VAL A 113 -4.18 3.89 13.23
CA VAL A 113 -3.45 3.17 14.28
C VAL A 113 -3.36 4.04 15.54
N ASN A 114 -3.09 5.34 15.39
CA ASN A 114 -3.11 6.29 16.51
C ASN A 114 -4.50 6.42 17.17
N GLY A 115 -5.55 6.58 16.37
CA GLY A 115 -6.92 6.66 16.90
C GLY A 115 -7.36 5.38 17.59
N ALA A 116 -6.92 4.23 17.08
CA ALA A 116 -7.22 2.92 17.66
C ALA A 116 -6.49 2.70 18.98
N ILE A 117 -5.21 3.08 19.10
CA ILE A 117 -4.49 2.91 20.37
C ILE A 117 -5.11 3.79 21.46
N ASP A 118 -5.52 5.01 21.12
CA ASP A 118 -6.20 5.92 22.03
C ASP A 118 -7.56 5.35 22.46
N PHE A 119 -8.32 4.78 21.51
CA PHE A 119 -9.58 4.12 21.78
C PHE A 119 -9.43 2.96 22.77
N PHE A 120 -8.50 2.04 22.53
CA PHE A 120 -8.29 0.87 23.39
C PHE A 120 -7.62 1.19 24.73
N THR A 121 -6.86 2.28 24.81
CA THR A 121 -6.25 2.74 26.07
C THR A 121 -7.30 3.36 27.00
N ASN A 122 -8.25 4.10 26.43
CA ASN A 122 -9.33 4.74 27.18
C ASN A 122 -10.61 3.89 27.24
N LEU A 123 -10.55 2.62 26.83
CA LEU A 123 -11.71 1.74 26.80
C LEU A 123 -12.10 1.34 28.23
N GLY A 124 -13.20 1.94 28.70
CA GLY A 124 -13.85 1.55 29.94
C GLY A 124 -14.52 0.19 29.85
N GLY A 125 -15.18 -0.22 30.92
CA GLY A 125 -15.98 -1.45 30.96
C GLY A 125 -16.26 -1.87 32.39
N THR A 126 -17.13 -2.85 32.52
CA THR A 126 -17.38 -3.52 33.80
C THR A 126 -16.15 -4.31 34.24
N GLU A 127 -16.04 -4.59 35.54
CA GLU A 127 -14.96 -5.41 36.09
C GLU A 127 -14.85 -6.78 35.39
N ARG A 128 -16.00 -7.40 35.09
CA ARG A 128 -16.08 -8.68 34.39
C ARG A 128 -15.49 -8.59 32.97
N GLU A 129 -15.84 -7.56 32.21
CA GLU A 129 -15.31 -7.36 30.85
C GLU A 129 -13.80 -7.15 30.87
N GLN A 130 -13.31 -6.34 31.81
CA GLN A 130 -11.88 -6.07 31.96
C GLN A 130 -11.10 -7.35 32.30
N ILE A 131 -11.65 -8.22 33.17
CA ILE A 131 -11.03 -9.52 33.49
C ILE A 131 -10.96 -10.42 32.25
N ILE A 132 -12.06 -10.55 31.51
CA ILE A 132 -12.13 -11.44 30.34
C ILE A 132 -11.25 -10.92 29.20
N ALA A 133 -11.30 -9.62 28.92
CA ALA A 133 -10.63 -9.02 27.77
C ALA A 133 -9.17 -8.65 28.04
N ARG A 134 -8.67 -8.75 29.28
CA ARG A 134 -7.32 -8.30 29.67
C ARG A 134 -6.21 -8.74 28.71
N GLY A 135 -6.17 -10.04 28.38
CA GLY A 135 -5.16 -10.60 27.48
C GLY A 135 -5.30 -10.07 26.05
N ILE A 136 -6.53 -9.97 25.56
CA ILE A 136 -6.83 -9.49 24.20
C ILE A 136 -6.49 -8.01 24.07
N LEU A 137 -6.90 -7.18 25.02
CA LEU A 137 -6.61 -5.74 25.03
C LEU A 137 -5.12 -5.45 25.19
N LYS A 138 -4.38 -6.30 25.90
CA LYS A 138 -2.92 -6.20 25.97
C LYS A 138 -2.31 -6.46 24.58
N GLU A 139 -2.70 -7.54 23.92
CA GLU A 139 -2.18 -7.91 22.62
C GLU A 139 -2.51 -6.87 21.53
N ILE A 140 -3.73 -6.34 21.52
CA ILE A 140 -4.13 -5.28 20.59
C ILE A 140 -3.26 -4.03 20.80
N ARG A 141 -3.12 -3.57 22.04
CA ARG A 141 -2.32 -2.37 22.35
C ARG A 141 -0.85 -2.57 21.98
N GLU A 142 -0.26 -3.73 22.28
CA GLU A 142 1.12 -4.03 21.91
C GLU A 142 1.31 -4.00 20.39
N ARG A 143 0.41 -4.61 19.60
CA ARG A 143 0.50 -4.60 18.13
C ARG A 143 0.33 -3.21 17.53
N LEU A 144 -0.61 -2.42 18.05
CA LEU A 144 -0.79 -1.03 17.64
C LEU A 144 0.45 -0.19 18.00
N GLN A 145 1.02 -0.41 19.18
CA GLN A 145 2.26 0.28 19.58
C GLN A 145 3.43 -0.07 18.65
N PHE A 146 3.59 -1.34 18.25
CA PHE A 146 4.64 -1.70 17.29
C PHE A 146 4.48 -1.00 15.94
N MET A 147 3.24 -0.82 15.47
CA MET A 147 2.96 -0.04 14.26
C MET A 147 3.37 1.43 14.42
N ILE A 148 3.16 2.04 15.59
CA ILE A 148 3.60 3.41 15.91
C ILE A 148 5.13 3.49 16.00
N ASP A 149 5.78 2.50 16.61
CA ASP A 149 7.24 2.45 16.77
C ASP A 149 7.94 2.45 15.40
N VAL A 150 7.34 1.83 14.39
CA VAL A 150 7.84 1.83 13.00
C VAL A 150 7.27 2.95 12.12
N GLY A 151 6.62 3.97 12.71
CA GLY A 151 6.17 5.16 12.00
C GLY A 151 4.94 4.96 11.11
N LEU A 152 4.03 4.05 11.46
CA LEU A 152 2.81 3.75 10.70
C LEU A 152 1.53 4.20 11.42
N GLU A 153 1.63 5.15 12.35
CA GLU A 153 0.52 5.65 13.17
C GLU A 153 -0.62 6.29 12.37
N TYR A 154 -0.34 6.76 11.15
CA TYR A 154 -1.27 7.44 10.25
C TYR A 154 -2.16 6.47 9.44
N LEU A 155 -1.78 5.19 9.33
CA LEU A 155 -2.54 4.21 8.57
C LEU A 155 -3.84 3.85 9.29
N THR A 156 -4.94 3.67 8.54
CA THR A 156 -6.13 3.01 9.09
C THR A 156 -5.96 1.50 9.06
N ILE A 157 -6.60 0.81 10.01
CA ILE A 157 -6.50 -0.65 10.12
C ILE A 157 -7.17 -1.34 8.92
N ASP A 158 -8.19 -0.71 8.33
CA ASP A 158 -8.92 -1.22 7.16
C ASP A 158 -8.27 -0.91 5.81
N ARG A 159 -7.12 -0.20 5.79
CA ARG A 159 -6.42 0.14 4.54
C ARG A 159 -6.07 -1.13 3.76
N ALA A 160 -6.39 -1.12 2.47
CA ALA A 160 -6.16 -2.27 1.60
C ALA A 160 -4.66 -2.50 1.39
N ALA A 161 -4.20 -3.75 1.59
CA ALA A 161 -2.78 -4.10 1.57
C ALA A 161 -2.10 -3.80 0.22
N ASN A 162 -2.83 -3.91 -0.90
CA ASN A 162 -2.35 -3.59 -2.24
C ASN A 162 -2.14 -2.08 -2.50
N THR A 163 -2.59 -1.22 -1.59
CA THR A 163 -2.39 0.24 -1.68
C THR A 163 -1.19 0.73 -0.87
N LEU A 164 -0.49 -0.18 -0.19
CA LEU A 164 0.69 0.15 0.60
C LEU A 164 1.91 0.27 -0.32
N SER A 165 2.77 1.23 -0.01
CA SER A 165 4.12 1.32 -0.58
C SER A 165 4.99 0.14 -0.11
N GLY A 166 6.11 -0.06 -0.80
CA GLY A 166 7.10 -1.07 -0.41
C GLY A 166 7.60 -0.87 1.02
N GLY A 167 7.99 0.36 1.38
CA GLY A 167 8.43 0.70 2.73
C GLY A 167 7.34 0.54 3.79
N GLU A 168 6.08 0.93 3.50
CA GLU A 168 4.96 0.66 4.42
C GLU A 168 4.79 -0.85 4.67
N SER A 169 4.76 -1.66 3.60
CA SER A 169 4.59 -3.12 3.70
C SER A 169 5.73 -3.78 4.47
N GLN A 170 6.97 -3.36 4.22
CA GLN A 170 8.15 -3.84 4.92
C GLN A 170 8.10 -3.51 6.41
N ARG A 171 7.70 -2.29 6.78
CA ARG A 171 7.58 -1.88 8.18
C ARG A 171 6.43 -2.57 8.90
N ILE A 172 5.31 -2.87 8.23
CA ILE A 172 4.26 -3.74 8.80
C ILE A 172 4.81 -5.12 9.11
N ARG A 173 5.61 -5.69 8.19
CA ARG A 173 6.25 -6.98 8.41
C ARG A 173 7.20 -6.92 9.60
N LEU A 174 8.00 -5.86 9.73
CA LEU A 174 8.89 -5.66 10.87
C LEU A 174 8.11 -5.56 12.20
N ALA A 175 7.05 -4.74 12.26
CA ALA A 175 6.18 -4.62 13.43
C ALA A 175 5.57 -5.98 13.83
N THR A 176 5.17 -6.78 12.85
CA THR A 176 4.64 -8.14 13.07
C THR A 176 5.69 -9.08 13.66
N GLN A 177 6.94 -9.01 13.17
CA GLN A 177 8.05 -9.82 13.70
C GLN A 177 8.41 -9.45 15.13
N ILE A 178 8.45 -8.16 15.47
CA ILE A 178 8.70 -7.73 16.85
C ILE A 178 7.60 -8.24 17.79
N GLY A 179 6.35 -8.22 17.33
CA GLY A 179 5.22 -8.75 18.11
C GLY A 179 5.26 -10.25 18.35
N SER A 180 5.98 -11.02 17.52
CA SER A 180 6.16 -12.47 17.70
C SER A 180 7.03 -12.84 18.91
N LYS A 181 7.83 -11.89 19.42
CA LYS A 181 8.74 -12.08 20.57
C LYS A 181 9.63 -13.33 20.46
N LEU A 182 10.02 -13.68 19.24
CA LEU A 182 10.94 -14.79 18.99
C LEU A 182 12.36 -14.43 19.48
N MET A 183 13.10 -15.45 19.90
CA MET A 183 14.49 -15.36 20.35
C MET A 183 15.34 -16.35 19.57
N GLY A 184 16.63 -16.05 19.38
CA GLY A 184 17.55 -16.89 18.64
C GLY A 184 17.31 -16.90 17.12
N VAL A 185 16.66 -15.87 16.59
CA VAL A 185 16.39 -15.71 15.16
C VAL A 185 17.45 -14.82 14.52
N LEU A 186 17.88 -15.19 13.31
CA LEU A 186 18.67 -14.33 12.44
C LEU A 186 17.73 -13.56 11.50
N TYR A 187 17.58 -12.27 11.73
CA TYR A 187 16.82 -11.38 10.85
C TYR A 187 17.74 -10.76 9.81
N ILE A 188 17.38 -10.90 8.53
CA ILE A 188 18.07 -10.24 7.41
C ILE A 188 17.13 -9.19 6.85
N LEU A 189 17.51 -7.92 6.95
CA LEU A 189 16.71 -6.77 6.51
C LEU A 189 17.40 -6.06 5.36
N ASP A 190 16.61 -5.68 4.36
CA ASP A 190 17.06 -5.01 3.14
C ASP A 190 16.56 -3.55 3.13
N GLU A 191 17.43 -2.60 3.44
CA GLU A 191 17.16 -1.14 3.49
C GLU A 191 15.86 -0.75 4.21
N PRO A 192 15.71 -1.08 5.52
CA PRO A 192 14.49 -0.76 6.26
C PRO A 192 14.23 0.76 6.41
N SER A 193 15.23 1.62 6.17
CA SER A 193 15.07 3.07 6.17
C SER A 193 14.33 3.61 4.93
N ILE A 194 14.09 2.79 3.91
CA ILE A 194 13.53 3.26 2.63
C ILE A 194 12.14 3.89 2.79
N GLY A 195 11.96 5.07 2.21
CA GLY A 195 10.72 5.83 2.29
C GLY A 195 10.35 6.31 3.70
N LEU A 196 11.31 6.35 4.65
CA LEU A 196 11.15 7.03 5.92
C LEU A 196 11.66 8.48 5.85
N HIS A 197 10.98 9.34 6.60
CA HIS A 197 11.50 10.67 6.89
C HIS A 197 12.65 10.54 7.92
N GLN A 198 13.70 11.35 7.78
CA GLN A 198 14.87 11.34 8.66
C GLN A 198 14.54 11.42 10.16
N ARG A 199 13.47 12.16 10.51
CA ARG A 199 12.95 12.23 11.90
C ARG A 199 12.53 10.87 12.48
N ASP A 200 12.00 9.98 11.65
CA ASP A 200 11.43 8.71 12.08
C ASP A 200 12.48 7.57 12.03
N ASN A 201 13.63 7.83 11.42
CA ASN A 201 14.74 6.89 11.32
C ASN A 201 15.26 6.45 12.70
N ARG A 202 15.40 7.40 13.63
CA ARG A 202 15.80 7.08 15.02
C ARG A 202 14.83 6.14 15.73
N ARG A 203 13.53 6.21 15.43
CA ARG A 203 12.53 5.28 16.00
C ARG A 203 12.72 3.86 15.44
N LEU A 204 13.00 3.76 14.14
CA LEU A 204 13.34 2.49 13.49
C LEU A 204 14.61 1.89 14.11
N ILE A 205 15.69 2.66 14.24
CA ILE A 205 16.95 2.20 14.85
C ILE A 205 16.71 1.66 16.27
N ASN A 206 15.99 2.40 17.12
CA ASN A 206 15.65 1.95 18.47
C ASN A 206 14.86 0.64 18.47
N THR A 207 14.00 0.46 17.47
CA THR A 207 13.21 -0.75 17.29
C THR A 207 14.08 -1.95 16.88
N LEU A 208 15.05 -1.75 15.98
CA LEU A 208 16.02 -2.77 15.59
C LEU A 208 16.92 -3.17 16.75
N VAL A 209 17.39 -2.19 17.52
CA VAL A 209 18.16 -2.40 18.76
C VAL A 209 17.35 -3.24 19.75
N ARG A 210 16.07 -2.91 19.98
CA ARG A 210 15.20 -3.72 20.84
C ARG A 210 15.03 -5.14 20.31
N LEU A 211 14.93 -5.33 18.99
CA LEU A 211 14.80 -6.66 18.40
C LEU A 211 16.07 -7.50 18.61
N ARG A 212 17.26 -6.89 18.50
CA ARG A 212 18.55 -7.48 18.86
C ARG A 212 18.59 -7.87 20.34
N ASP A 213 18.25 -6.92 21.21
CA ASP A 213 18.35 -7.07 22.68
C ASP A 213 17.37 -8.12 23.25
N LEU A 214 16.33 -8.49 22.49
CA LEU A 214 15.48 -9.66 22.79
C LEU A 214 16.23 -11.00 22.64
N GLY A 215 17.49 -11.01 22.19
CA GLY A 215 18.30 -12.21 21.97
C GLY A 215 18.29 -12.68 20.52
N ASN A 216 18.17 -11.75 19.57
CA ASN A 216 18.23 -12.04 18.13
C ASN A 216 19.47 -11.40 17.51
N THR A 217 19.83 -11.86 16.31
CA THR A 217 20.88 -11.27 15.50
C THR A 217 20.26 -10.60 14.29
N LEU A 218 20.69 -9.38 13.98
CA LEU A 218 20.23 -8.64 12.80
C LEU A 218 21.40 -8.46 11.83
N ILE A 219 21.16 -8.75 10.56
CA ILE A 219 21.99 -8.33 9.43
C ILE A 219 21.16 -7.33 8.65
N VAL A 220 21.63 -6.09 8.57
CA VAL A 220 20.90 -5.00 7.93
C VAL A 220 21.75 -4.50 6.77
N VAL A 221 21.21 -4.55 5.56
CA VAL A 221 21.78 -3.88 4.38
C VAL A 221 21.29 -2.45 4.41
N GLU A 222 22.19 -1.49 4.52
CA GLU A 222 21.85 -0.06 4.67
C GLU A 222 22.90 0.84 4.03
N HIS A 223 22.46 2.04 3.71
CA HIS A 223 23.31 3.14 3.22
C HIS A 223 23.08 4.44 4.04
N ASP A 224 22.17 4.42 5.01
CA ASP A 224 21.91 5.54 5.92
C ASP A 224 23.02 5.71 6.98
N GLU A 225 23.56 6.93 7.09
CA GLU A 225 24.66 7.25 7.99
C GLU A 225 24.31 6.99 9.47
N GLU A 226 23.10 7.36 9.90
CA GLU A 226 22.70 7.22 11.30
C GLU A 226 22.61 5.75 11.71
N THR A 227 22.06 4.92 10.81
CA THR A 227 21.94 3.48 11.02
C THR A 227 23.30 2.81 11.05
N ILE A 228 24.18 3.14 10.10
CA ILE A 228 25.55 2.62 10.06
C ILE A 228 26.31 2.96 11.35
N ARG A 229 26.22 4.22 11.80
CA ARG A 229 26.89 4.67 13.03
C ARG A 229 26.34 4.01 14.29
N SER A 230 25.10 3.54 14.26
CA SER A 230 24.44 2.89 15.40
C SER A 230 24.69 1.37 15.44
N ALA A 231 25.38 0.81 14.44
CA ALA A 231 25.63 -0.62 14.35
C ALA A 231 26.74 -1.06 15.33
N ASP A 232 26.61 -2.26 15.88
CA ASP A 232 27.67 -2.85 16.72
C ASP A 232 28.87 -3.33 15.87
N TYR A 233 28.59 -3.70 14.61
CA TYR A 233 29.56 -4.26 13.67
C TYR A 233 29.20 -3.82 12.26
N MET A 234 30.21 -3.54 11.43
CA MET A 234 30.03 -3.14 10.04
C MET A 234 30.86 -4.04 9.11
N VAL A 235 30.26 -4.44 8.00
CA VAL A 235 30.91 -5.12 6.88
C VAL A 235 30.74 -4.27 5.64
N ASP A 236 31.84 -3.76 5.10
CA ASP A 236 31.87 -2.97 3.86
C ASP A 236 32.18 -3.89 2.67
N ILE A 237 31.28 -3.91 1.68
CA ILE A 237 31.37 -4.77 0.49
C ILE A 237 31.67 -3.89 -0.73
N GLY A 238 32.70 -4.22 -1.49
CA GLY A 238 33.21 -3.38 -2.57
C GLY A 238 34.63 -3.79 -2.97
N PRO A 239 35.35 -3.04 -3.81
CA PRO A 239 35.34 -1.58 -3.88
C PRO A 239 34.38 -0.98 -4.92
N ALA A 240 33.81 -1.80 -5.82
CA ALA A 240 32.87 -1.36 -6.84
C ALA A 240 31.71 -2.36 -7.02
N ALA A 241 30.88 -2.16 -8.05
CA ALA A 241 29.76 -3.04 -8.38
C ALA A 241 30.12 -4.05 -9.50
N GLY A 242 29.30 -5.09 -9.64
CA GLY A 242 29.47 -6.09 -10.71
C GLY A 242 30.75 -6.91 -10.55
N GLU A 243 31.47 -7.14 -11.66
CA GLU A 243 32.73 -7.91 -11.69
C GLU A 243 33.88 -7.24 -10.91
N HIS A 244 33.74 -5.96 -10.54
CA HIS A 244 34.72 -5.19 -9.78
C HIS A 244 34.38 -5.11 -8.28
N GLY A 245 33.36 -5.87 -7.83
CA GLY A 245 32.89 -5.91 -6.45
C GLY A 245 32.93 -7.31 -5.85
N GLY A 246 32.14 -7.51 -4.80
CA GLY A 246 31.97 -8.82 -4.16
C GLY A 246 33.08 -9.21 -3.18
N GLU A 247 33.99 -8.29 -2.87
CA GLU A 247 35.02 -8.49 -1.84
C GLU A 247 34.64 -7.78 -0.54
N ILE A 248 35.12 -8.31 0.59
CA ILE A 248 35.01 -7.64 1.90
C ILE A 248 36.19 -6.66 2.00
N VAL A 249 35.91 -5.37 1.88
CA VAL A 249 36.92 -4.30 1.95
C VAL A 249 37.37 -4.08 3.39
N ALA A 250 36.42 -4.13 4.30
CA ALA A 250 36.62 -3.92 5.72
C ALA A 250 35.53 -4.64 6.52
N ALA A 251 35.89 -5.20 7.67
CA ALA A 251 34.95 -5.76 8.63
C ALA A 251 35.48 -5.55 10.04
N GLY A 252 34.64 -5.06 10.95
CA GLY A 252 35.05 -4.72 12.31
C GLY A 252 33.98 -3.92 13.04
N THR A 253 34.34 -3.33 14.18
CA THR A 253 33.50 -2.28 14.76
C THR A 253 33.43 -1.09 13.80
N VAL A 254 32.43 -0.23 13.96
CA VAL A 254 32.27 0.96 13.13
C VAL A 254 33.55 1.81 13.19
N GLU A 255 34.15 1.98 14.36
CA GLU A 255 35.40 2.74 14.54
C GLU A 255 36.61 2.11 13.85
N GLU A 256 36.70 0.78 13.81
CA GLU A 256 37.76 0.05 13.12
C GLU A 256 37.65 0.23 11.61
N VAL A 257 36.46 0.06 11.05
CA VAL A 257 36.22 0.25 9.62
C VAL A 257 36.41 1.72 9.22
N LEU A 258 36.02 2.66 10.08
CA LEU A 258 36.28 4.09 9.86
C LEU A 258 37.77 4.42 9.76
N ARG A 259 38.69 3.59 10.26
CA ARG A 259 40.14 3.80 10.10
C ARG A 259 40.70 3.18 8.81
N ASN A 260 39.92 2.37 8.10
CA ASN A 260 40.37 1.71 6.89
C ASN A 260 40.40 2.72 5.71
N PRO A 261 41.58 2.98 5.10
CA PRO A 261 41.69 3.92 3.98
C PRO A 261 41.11 3.36 2.68
N ASN A 262 40.94 2.05 2.56
CA ASN A 262 40.42 1.40 1.36
C ASN A 262 38.88 1.37 1.30
N SER A 263 38.20 1.65 2.42
CA SER A 263 36.74 1.69 2.48
C SER A 263 36.20 3.01 1.91
N LEU A 264 35.47 2.92 0.80
CA LEU A 264 34.78 4.07 0.21
C LEU A 264 33.70 4.61 1.14
N THR A 265 32.95 3.70 1.78
CA THR A 265 31.94 4.02 2.79
C THR A 265 32.55 4.82 3.94
N ALA A 266 33.69 4.37 4.48
CA ALA A 266 34.40 5.10 5.53
C ALA A 266 34.87 6.49 5.10
N ALA A 267 35.30 6.67 3.83
CA ALA A 267 35.69 7.98 3.31
C ALA A 267 34.53 8.98 3.33
N TYR A 268 33.30 8.54 3.04
CA TYR A 268 32.10 9.38 3.17
C TYR A 268 31.75 9.64 4.64
N LEU A 269 31.77 8.62 5.50
CA LEU A 269 31.44 8.77 6.92
C LEU A 269 32.47 9.62 7.70
N ARG A 270 33.73 9.68 7.27
CA ARG A 270 34.74 10.60 7.85
C ARG A 270 34.61 12.04 7.34
N GLY A 271 33.91 12.25 6.21
CA GLY A 271 33.87 13.53 5.51
C GLY A 271 35.05 13.78 4.56
N ASP A 272 35.88 12.77 4.27
CA ASP A 272 36.94 12.88 3.25
C ASP A 272 36.34 13.01 1.84
N LYS A 273 35.15 12.43 1.64
CA LYS A 273 34.30 12.58 0.47
C LYS A 273 32.93 13.08 0.91
N GLU A 274 32.35 13.98 0.14
CA GLU A 274 31.01 14.52 0.38
C GLU A 274 30.29 14.79 -0.94
N ILE A 275 28.97 14.86 -0.89
CA ILE A 275 28.16 15.31 -2.03
C ILE A 275 28.11 16.84 -1.96
N PRO A 276 28.73 17.57 -2.91
CA PRO A 276 28.83 19.02 -2.83
C PRO A 276 27.46 19.68 -2.99
N ILE A 277 27.17 20.67 -2.14
CA ILE A 277 25.95 21.49 -2.26
C ILE A 277 26.12 22.45 -3.44
N PRO A 278 25.21 22.46 -4.44
CA PRO A 278 25.29 23.40 -5.56
C PRO A 278 25.30 24.86 -5.06
N ARG A 279 26.29 25.64 -5.51
CA ARG A 279 26.45 27.05 -5.09
C ARG A 279 25.31 27.97 -5.57
N LYS A 280 24.52 27.53 -6.55
CA LYS A 280 23.33 28.20 -7.06
C LYS A 280 22.26 27.14 -7.34
N ARG A 281 21.01 27.42 -6.93
CA ARG A 281 19.82 26.64 -7.29
C ARG A 281 19.41 26.90 -8.73
#